data_AF-A0A936K2C6-F1
#
_entry.id   AF-A0A936K2C6-F1
#
_cell.length_a   1.000
_cell.length_b   1.000
_cell.length_c   1.000
_cell.angle_alpha   90.00
_cell.angle_beta   90.00
_cell.angle_gamma   90.00
#
_symmetry.space_group_name_H-M   'P 1'
#
loop_
_entity.id
_entity.type
_entity.pdbx_description
1 polymer ?
#
loop_
_entity_poly.entity_id
_entity_poly.type
_entity_poly.pdbx_seq_one_letter_code
_entity_poly.pdbx_strand_id
1 'polypeptide(L)' 'MKEIGGIDVTFVPYRGLALALQNIAGGQAELGFADFGSLPLVRGDRLHALALASPKRAPQLPDVPTLR' A
#
# COMPACT_ATOMS: atom_id res chain seq x y z
N MET A 1 -18.97 3.61 5.18
CA MET A 1 -18.37 2.67 4.22
C MET A 1 -17.98 3.47 2.99
N LYS A 2 -16.71 3.42 2.60
CA LYS A 2 -16.21 4.16 1.42
C LYS A 2 -15.86 3.10 0.39
N GLU A 3 -16.57 3.11 -0.73
CA GLU A 3 -16.30 2.18 -1.84
C GLU A 3 -15.01 2.61 -2.53
N ILE A 4 -13.99 1.74 -2.54
CA ILE A 4 -12.82 1.89 -3.40
C ILE A 4 -12.85 0.70 -4.35
N GLY A 5 -13.09 0.92 -5.64
CA GLY A 5 -13.07 -0.17 -6.63
C GLY A 5 -14.04 -1.32 -6.35
N GLY A 6 -15.21 -1.04 -5.76
CA GLY A 6 -16.25 -2.04 -5.46
C GLY A 6 -15.99 -2.91 -4.22
N ILE A 7 -14.97 -2.60 -3.41
CA ILE A 7 -14.76 -3.22 -2.10
C ILE A 7 -15.18 -2.27 -0.97
N ASP A 8 -15.76 -2.86 0.08
CA ASP A 8 -16.06 -2.15 1.31
C ASP A 8 -14.82 -2.11 2.21
N VAL A 9 -14.36 -0.90 2.50
CA VAL A 9 -13.17 -0.67 3.33
C VAL A 9 -13.48 0.25 4.50
N THR A 10 -12.91 -0.09 5.65
CA THR A 10 -12.92 0.78 6.83
C THR A 10 -11.65 1.62 6.84
N PHE A 11 -11.81 2.94 6.81
CA PHE A 11 -10.67 3.85 6.93
C PHE A 11 -10.21 3.93 8.39
N VAL A 12 -8.97 3.48 8.64
CA VAL A 12 -8.33 3.58 9.96
C VAL A 12 -7.29 4.71 9.92
N PRO A 13 -7.48 5.80 10.67
CA PRO A 13 -6.53 6.91 10.68
C PRO A 13 -5.31 6.58 11.54
N TYR A 14 -4.12 6.68 10.96
CA TYR A 14 -2.84 6.58 11.66
C TYR A 14 -2.15 7.95 11.77
N ARG A 15 -1.36 8.14 12.83
CA ARG A 15 -0.52 9.34 13.01
C ARG A 15 0.73 9.28 12.11
N GLY A 16 0.50 9.27 10.80
CA GLY A 16 1.55 9.22 9.78
C GLY A 16 1.76 7.84 9.16
N LEU A 17 2.49 7.84 8.05
CA LEU A 17 2.67 6.66 7.19
C LEU A 17 3.46 5.54 7.88
N ALA A 18 4.52 5.87 8.62
CA ALA A 18 5.36 4.85 9.27
C ALA A 18 4.55 3.95 10.22
N LEU A 19 3.65 4.52 11.01
CA LEU A 19 2.77 3.75 11.90
C LEU A 19 1.77 2.91 11.11
N ALA A 20 1.21 3.44 10.01
CA ALA A 20 0.32 2.66 9.15
C ALA A 20 1.03 1.43 8.57
N LEU A 21 2.24 1.60 8.01
CA LEU A 21 3.00 0.50 7.42
C LEU A 21 3.45 -0.54 8.44
N GLN A 22 3.78 -0.14 9.67
CA GLN A 22 4.08 -1.07 10.75
C GLN A 22 2.86 -1.91 11.14
N ASN A 23 1.67 -1.28 11.20
CA ASN A 23 0.43 -2.00 11.49
C ASN A 23 0.06 -2.99 10.39
N ILE A 24 0.26 -2.63 9.13
CA ILE A 24 0.03 -3.54 7.99
C ILE A 24 1.04 -4.70 8.02
N ALA A 25 2.33 -4.39 8.17
CA ALA A 25 3.37 -5.42 8.25
C ALA A 25 3.21 -6.34 9.48
N GLY A 26 2.55 -5.86 10.54
CA GLY A 26 2.18 -6.62 11.73
C GLY A 26 0.83 -7.32 11.66
N GLY A 27 0.08 -7.19 10.55
CA GLY A 27 -1.23 -7.82 10.35
C GLY A 27 -2.39 -7.19 11.11
N GLN A 28 -2.23 -5.98 11.67
CA GLN A 28 -3.31 -5.24 12.35
C GLN A 28 -4.24 -4.50 11.37
N ALA A 29 -3.79 -4.30 10.13
CA ALA A 29 -4.58 -3.78 9.02
C ALA A 29 -4.20 -4.54 7.75
N GLU A 30 -5.15 -4.74 6.85
CA GLU A 30 -4.98 -5.61 5.68
C GLU A 30 -4.29 -4.90 4.50
N LEU A 31 -4.57 -3.60 4.34
CA LEU A 31 -4.09 -2.81 3.22
C LEU A 31 -3.94 -1.34 3.60
N GLY A 32 -3.16 -0.63 2.80
CA GLY A 32 -3.02 0.82 2.92
C GLY A 32 -2.23 1.42 1.77
N PHE A 33 -2.09 2.74 1.83
CA PHE A 33 -1.27 3.48 0.88
C PHE A 33 0.16 3.61 1.40
N ALA A 34 1.11 3.55 0.48
CA ALA A 34 2.52 3.68 0.76
C ALA A 34 3.17 4.59 -0.28
N ASP A 35 4.34 5.12 0.06
CA ASP A 35 5.21 5.85 -0.86
C ASP A 35 6.46 5.00 -1.22
N PHE A 36 7.33 5.52 -2.08
CA PHE A 36 8.56 4.83 -2.45
C PHE A 36 9.58 4.68 -1.30
N GLY A 37 9.42 5.40 -0.18
CA GLY A 37 10.22 5.19 1.02
C GLY A 37 9.98 3.81 1.66
N SER A 38 8.84 3.18 1.36
CA SER A 38 8.48 1.83 1.83
C SER A 38 9.13 0.68 1.04
N LEU A 39 9.86 0.94 -0.05
CA LEU A 39 10.49 -0.09 -0.88
C LEU A 39 11.34 -1.13 -0.12
N PRO A 40 12.09 -0.77 0.94
CA PRO A 40 12.81 -1.77 1.74
C PRO A 40 11.89 -2.81 2.37
N LEU A 41 10.67 -2.42 2.80
CA LEU A 41 9.69 -3.34 3.36
C LEU A 41 9.08 -4.25 2.29
N VAL A 42 8.88 -3.73 1.08
CA VAL A 42 8.43 -4.54 -0.07
C VAL A 42 9.48 -5.55 -0.49
N ARG A 43 10.74 -5.12 -0.61
CA ARG A 43 11.86 -6.01 -0.97
C ARG A 43 12.22 -7.02 0.12
N GLY A 44 11.94 -6.69 1.38
CA GLY A 44 12.10 -7.57 2.53
C GLY A 44 10.90 -8.48 2.79
N ASP A 45 9.95 -8.56 1.84
CA ASP A 45 8.75 -9.41 1.90
C ASP A 45 7.87 -9.16 3.15
N ARG A 46 7.96 -7.96 3.72
CA ARG A 46 7.12 -7.52 4.84
C ARG A 46 5.84 -6.84 4.37
N LEU A 47 5.84 -6.33 3.15
CA LEU A 47 4.69 -5.73 2.48
C LEU A 47 4.62 -6.23 1.05
N HIS A 48 3.41 -6.39 0.53
CA HIS A 48 3.18 -6.74 -0.86
C HIS A 48 2.60 -5.54 -1.63
N ALA A 49 3.29 -5.08 -2.66
CA ALA A 49 2.87 -3.94 -3.47
C ALA A 49 1.77 -4.37 -4.47
N LEU A 50 0.52 -3.97 -4.21
CA LEU A 50 -0.64 -4.37 -5.01
C LEU A 50 -0.78 -3.57 -6.31
N ALA A 51 -0.66 -2.25 -6.22
CA ALA A 51 -0.81 -1.35 -7.36
C ALA A 51 -0.14 0.00 -7.10
N LEU A 52 0.22 0.69 -8.18
CA LEU A 52 0.73 2.05 -8.16
C LEU A 52 -0.41 3.04 -8.39
N ALA A 53 -0.51 4.05 -7.53
CA ALA A 53 -1.37 5.23 -7.72
C ALA A 53 -0.73 6.25 -8.67
N SER A 54 -0.21 5.78 -9.81
CA SER A 54 0.42 6.59 -10.85
C SER A 54 -0.05 6.17 -12.23
N PRO A 55 -0.05 7.07 -13.23
CA PRO A 55 -0.53 6.77 -14.58
C PRO A 55 0.39 5.79 -15.34
N LYS A 56 1.62 5.58 -14.88
CA LYS A 56 2.59 4.65 -15.45
C LYS A 56 3.26 3.85 -14.35
N ARG A 57 3.74 2.65 -14.69
CA ARG A 57 4.55 1.83 -13.78
C ARG A 57 5.86 2.53 -13.44
N ALA A 58 6.37 2.29 -12.24
CA ALA A 58 7.64 2.84 -11.79
C ALA A 58 8.79 1.90 -12.19
N PRO A 59 9.96 2.41 -12.62
CA PRO A 59 11.12 1.56 -12.95
C PRO A 59 11.57 0.66 -11.80
N GLN A 60 11.42 1.11 -10.55
CA GLN A 60 11.71 0.32 -9.35
C GLN A 60 10.70 -0.80 -9.04
N LEU A 61 9.52 -0.78 -9.68
CA LEU A 61 8.43 -1.74 -9.49
C LEU A 61 7.79 -2.07 -10.85
N PRO A 62 8.55 -2.65 -11.80
CA PRO A 62 8.07 -2.88 -13.16
C PRO A 62 6.93 -3.91 -13.21
N ASP A 63 6.87 -4.82 -12.24
CA ASP A 63 5.87 -5.89 -12.16
C ASP A 63 4.58 -5.45 -11.47
N VAL A 64 4.59 -4.33 -10.74
CA VAL A 64 3.40 -3.81 -10.06
C VAL A 64 2.51 -3.04 -11.04
N PRO A 65 1.22 -3.40 -11.19
CA PRO A 65 0.30 -2.71 -12.08
C PRO A 65 -0.04 -1.30 -11.60
N THR A 66 -0.62 -0.48 -12.47
CA THR A 66 -1.20 0.81 -12.11
C THR A 66 -2.68 0.63 -11.74
N LEU A 67 -3.17 1.43 -10.80
CA LEU A 67 -4.62 1.59 -10.60
C LEU A 67 -5.23 2.17 -11.89
N ARG A 68 -6.34 1.60 -12.34
CA ARG A 68 -7.11 2.07 -13.50
C ARG A 68 -8.54 2.39 -13.08
#